data_AF-A0A841F1U8-F1
#
_entry.id   AF-A0A841F1U8-F1
#
_cell.length_a   1.000
_cell.length_b   1.000
_cell.length_c   1.000
_cell.angle_alpha   90.00
_cell.angle_beta   90.00
_cell.angle_gamma   90.00
#
_symmetry.space_group_name_H-M   'P 1'
#
loop_
_entity.id
_entity.type
_entity.pdbx_description
1 polymer ?
#
loop_
_entity_poly.entity_id
_entity_poly.type
_entity_poly.pdbx_seq_one_letter_code
_entity_poly.pdbx_strand_id
1 'polypeptide(L)'
;MIELDISKQKFELYDFTESVIQFKSPSKIINKFSLDIWGIIIPIKMFSIEQYGLGNDLILFDDNVYISGFSTIYFEDVDSIEIEVELLSEMKPHEHIYQYDGSKCKIKKKWGSNSSSEGYNYEIFSSIDWPFGSSFLSIIASGKATLEIEPERFIPLNQYILNTSKYGLNINGD
;
A
#
# COMPACT_ATOMS: atom_id res chain seq x y z
N MET A 1 -2.20 11.90 14.04
CA MET A 1 -2.03 11.82 12.57
C MET A 1 -0.76 12.53 12.17
N ILE A 2 0.02 11.92 11.28
CA ILE A 2 1.33 12.41 10.81
C ILE A 2 1.40 12.23 9.31
N GLU A 3 2.01 13.21 8.65
CA GLU A 3 2.28 13.20 7.22
C GLU A 3 3.77 13.00 6.97
N LEU A 4 4.11 11.99 6.18
CA LEU A 4 5.47 11.69 5.77
C LEU A 4 5.63 11.98 4.28
N ASP A 5 6.69 12.71 3.92
CA ASP A 5 7.11 12.82 2.53
C ASP A 5 7.81 11.52 2.08
N ILE A 6 7.11 10.76 1.24
CA ILE A 6 7.55 9.48 0.69
C ILE A 6 7.94 9.60 -0.79
N SER A 7 8.14 10.81 -1.29
CA SER A 7 8.37 11.05 -2.72
C SER A 7 9.60 10.31 -3.25
N LYS A 8 9.48 9.84 -4.50
CA LYS A 8 10.58 9.25 -5.27
C LYS A 8 11.22 8.07 -4.54
N GLN A 9 12.56 8.02 -4.47
CA GLN A 9 13.31 6.89 -3.89
C GLN A 9 12.98 6.60 -2.42
N LYS A 10 12.41 7.56 -1.67
CA LYS A 10 11.94 7.30 -0.30
C LYS A 10 10.80 6.28 -0.28
N PHE A 11 10.01 6.20 -1.35
CA PHE A 11 8.91 5.26 -1.48
C PHE A 11 9.37 3.80 -1.46
N GLU A 12 10.52 3.53 -2.08
CA GLU A 12 11.11 2.18 -2.18
C GLU A 12 11.50 1.59 -0.82
N LEU A 13 11.54 2.41 0.24
CA LEU A 13 11.84 1.97 1.59
C LEU A 13 10.64 1.36 2.31
N TYR A 14 9.42 1.60 1.81
CA TYR A 14 8.19 1.10 2.41
C TYR A 14 7.86 -0.28 1.85
N ASP A 15 7.50 -1.21 2.74
CA ASP A 15 7.13 -2.57 2.34
C ASP A 15 5.61 -2.76 2.45
N PHE A 16 5.03 -3.17 1.32
CA PHE A 16 3.60 -3.35 1.09
C PHE A 16 3.21 -4.82 0.91
N THR A 17 4.13 -5.77 1.12
CA THR A 17 3.92 -7.19 0.82
C THR A 17 2.72 -7.79 1.57
N GLU A 18 2.52 -7.39 2.82
CA GLU A 18 1.41 -7.83 3.69
C GLU A 18 0.21 -6.88 3.65
N SER A 19 0.25 -5.88 2.76
CA SER A 19 -0.76 -4.84 2.75
C SER A 19 -2.02 -5.25 1.99
N VAL A 20 -3.11 -4.55 2.29
CA VAL A 20 -4.37 -4.66 1.56
C VAL A 20 -4.80 -3.28 1.11
N ILE A 21 -4.92 -3.10 -0.20
CA ILE A 21 -5.38 -1.87 -0.84
C ILE A 21 -6.92 -1.85 -0.87
N GLN A 22 -7.50 -0.71 -0.50
CA GLN A 22 -8.87 -0.35 -0.89
C GLN A 22 -8.84 0.60 -2.08
N PHE A 23 -9.08 0.05 -3.26
CA PHE A 23 -8.91 0.82 -4.49
C PHE A 23 -10.21 1.49 -4.92
N LYS A 24 -10.29 2.81 -4.71
CA LYS A 24 -11.38 3.64 -5.25
C LYS A 24 -11.07 3.99 -6.70
N SER A 25 -11.60 3.20 -7.62
CA SER A 25 -11.40 3.35 -9.07
C SER A 25 -11.74 4.77 -9.54
N PRO A 26 -10.78 5.54 -10.08
CA PRO A 26 -11.07 6.87 -10.59
C PRO A 26 -11.90 6.79 -11.88
N SER A 27 -12.83 7.72 -12.06
CA SER A 27 -13.66 7.80 -13.29
C SER A 27 -12.89 8.36 -14.48
N LYS A 28 -11.91 9.22 -14.22
CA LYS A 28 -10.93 9.80 -15.16
C LYS A 28 -9.65 10.12 -14.39
N ILE A 29 -8.55 10.40 -15.09
CA ILE A 29 -7.37 10.96 -14.40
C ILE A 29 -7.73 12.26 -13.71
N ILE A 30 -7.29 12.37 -12.47
CA ILE A 30 -7.29 13.56 -11.66
C ILE A 30 -5.81 13.84 -11.37
N ASN A 31 -5.39 15.10 -11.39
CA ASN A 31 -4.02 15.48 -11.00
C ASN A 31 -3.64 15.02 -9.59
N LYS A 32 -4.61 14.59 -8.78
CA LYS A 32 -4.41 14.02 -7.46
C LYS A 32 -5.04 12.63 -7.40
N PHE A 33 -4.31 11.69 -6.83
CA PHE A 33 -4.80 10.34 -6.55
C PHE A 33 -4.51 10.00 -5.10
N SER A 34 -5.46 9.32 -4.45
CA SER A 34 -5.28 8.82 -3.09
C SER A 34 -5.56 7.33 -3.04
N LEU A 35 -4.80 6.61 -2.22
CA LEU A 35 -4.91 5.18 -2.03
C LEU A 35 -5.01 4.87 -0.54
N ASP A 36 -6.09 4.20 -0.14
CA ASP A 36 -6.22 3.69 1.22
C ASP A 36 -5.59 2.30 1.29
N ILE A 37 -4.70 2.09 2.26
CA ILE A 37 -3.90 0.87 2.37
C ILE A 37 -3.76 0.44 3.83
N TRP A 38 -4.07 -0.81 4.12
CA TRP A 38 -3.87 -1.43 5.42
C TRP A 38 -2.51 -2.11 5.48
N GLY A 39 -1.80 -2.04 6.61
CA GLY A 39 -0.70 -2.98 6.87
C GLY A 39 0.60 -2.66 6.14
N ILE A 40 1.12 -1.45 6.33
CA ILE A 40 2.42 -1.04 5.78
C ILE A 40 3.52 -1.38 6.79
N ILE A 41 4.67 -1.86 6.30
CA ILE A 41 5.90 -1.99 7.09
C ILE A 41 6.81 -0.80 6.78
N ILE A 42 7.23 -0.09 7.83
CA ILE A 42 8.07 1.11 7.77
C ILE A 42 9.41 0.85 8.43
N PRO A 43 10.55 1.17 7.76
CA PRO A 43 11.86 1.09 8.37
C PRO A 43 12.16 2.33 9.22
N ILE A 44 11.77 2.30 10.50
CA ILE A 44 11.95 3.45 11.42
C ILE A 44 13.41 3.88 11.51
N LYS A 45 14.39 2.96 11.48
CA LYS A 45 15.82 3.30 11.55
C LYS A 45 16.34 4.17 10.39
N MET A 46 15.66 4.19 9.25
CA MET A 46 16.09 4.96 8.08
C MET A 46 15.66 6.43 8.15
N PHE A 47 14.72 6.78 9.03
CA PHE A 47 14.21 8.13 9.21
C PHE A 47 14.39 8.52 10.69
N SER A 48 14.48 9.81 11.02
CA SER A 48 14.55 10.17 12.44
C SER A 48 13.21 9.82 13.11
N ILE A 49 13.26 9.18 14.28
CA ILE A 49 12.06 8.80 15.06
C ILE A 49 11.11 9.99 15.22
N GLU A 50 11.66 11.19 15.40
CA GLU A 50 10.94 12.46 15.46
C GLU A 50 10.05 12.77 14.24
N GLN A 51 10.42 12.32 13.03
CA GLN A 51 9.60 12.48 11.82
C GLN A 51 8.30 11.68 11.88
N TYR A 52 8.26 10.63 12.70
CA TYR A 52 7.06 9.87 13.00
C TYR A 52 6.32 10.40 14.23
N GLY A 53 6.61 11.63 14.69
CA GLY A 53 5.95 12.28 15.84
C GLY A 53 6.01 11.44 17.12
N LEU A 54 7.05 10.62 17.17
CA LEU A 54 7.34 9.64 18.18
C LEU A 54 8.38 10.26 19.15
N GLY A 55 8.08 10.27 20.45
CA GLY A 55 8.97 10.82 21.48
C GLY A 55 10.09 9.86 21.91
N ASN A 56 10.91 10.27 22.88
CA ASN A 56 12.04 9.49 23.43
C ASN A 56 11.64 8.15 24.12
N ASP A 57 10.35 7.84 24.25
CA ASP A 57 9.84 6.66 24.96
C ASP A 57 9.97 5.33 24.18
N LEU A 58 10.84 5.28 23.16
CA LEU A 58 10.89 4.21 22.15
C LEU A 58 12.16 3.37 22.20
N ILE A 59 12.58 3.02 23.41
CA ILE A 59 13.52 1.90 23.64
C ILE A 59 12.92 0.56 23.15
N LEU A 60 11.66 0.52 22.69
CA LEU A 60 10.93 -0.67 22.26
C LEU A 60 10.95 -0.94 20.73
N PHE A 61 11.45 -0.01 19.92
CA PHE A 61 11.43 -0.14 18.46
C PHE A 61 12.85 -0.24 17.92
N ASP A 62 13.50 -1.35 18.23
CA ASP A 62 14.83 -1.68 17.76
C ASP A 62 14.87 -2.02 16.27
N ASP A 63 13.77 -1.96 15.49
CA ASP A 63 13.69 -2.35 14.06
C ASP A 63 12.47 -1.69 13.34
N ASN A 64 12.07 -2.25 12.18
CA ASN A 64 10.88 -1.85 11.41
C ASN A 64 9.58 -1.90 12.24
N VAL A 65 8.59 -1.13 11.81
CA VAL A 65 7.25 -1.07 12.40
C VAL A 65 6.19 -1.48 11.41
N TYR A 66 5.22 -2.24 11.89
CA TYR A 66 4.01 -2.56 11.18
C TYR A 66 2.90 -1.57 11.58
N ILE A 67 2.19 -1.01 10.60
CA ILE A 67 1.01 -0.18 10.85
C ILE A 67 -0.24 -1.07 10.83
N SER A 68 -0.79 -1.33 12.01
CA SER A 68 -2.03 -2.09 12.21
C SER A 68 -3.27 -1.23 11.96
N GLY A 69 -3.44 -0.77 10.72
CA GLY A 69 -4.60 0.01 10.31
C GLY A 69 -4.50 0.60 8.91
N PHE A 70 -5.59 1.23 8.48
CA PHE A 70 -5.59 2.01 7.24
C PHE A 70 -4.73 3.26 7.37
N SER A 71 -3.96 3.49 6.32
CA SER A 71 -3.17 4.68 6.04
C SER A 71 -3.58 5.17 4.65
N THR A 72 -3.38 6.46 4.36
CA THR A 72 -3.70 7.00 3.05
C THR A 72 -2.44 7.55 2.39
N ILE A 73 -2.16 7.10 1.16
CA ILE A 73 -1.08 7.63 0.34
C ILE A 73 -1.70 8.60 -0.67
N TYR A 74 -1.16 9.81 -0.75
CA TYR A 74 -1.55 10.83 -1.71
C TYR A 74 -0.44 11.04 -2.72
N PHE A 75 -0.82 11.14 -3.99
CA PHE A 75 0.05 11.45 -5.12
C PHE A 75 -0.45 12.72 -5.79
N GLU A 76 0.45 13.68 -6.00
CA GLU A 76 0.17 14.91 -6.74
C GLU A 76 0.81 14.89 -8.14
N ASP A 77 0.20 15.61 -9.06
CA ASP A 77 0.54 15.68 -10.49
C ASP A 77 0.69 14.29 -11.12
N VAL A 78 -0.37 13.49 -10.98
CA VAL A 78 -0.47 12.12 -11.51
C VAL A 78 -0.70 12.14 -13.02
N ASP A 79 0.20 11.51 -13.76
CA ASP A 79 0.16 11.36 -15.22
C ASP A 79 -0.52 10.05 -15.65
N SER A 80 -0.25 8.96 -14.95
CA SER A 80 -0.91 7.68 -15.21
C SER A 80 -1.00 6.78 -13.99
N ILE A 81 -2.00 5.90 -14.03
CA ILE A 81 -2.23 4.86 -13.03
C ILE A 81 -2.50 3.57 -13.80
N GLU A 82 -1.85 2.49 -13.42
CA GLU A 82 -2.05 1.17 -14.00
C GLU A 82 -2.20 0.16 -12.87
N ILE A 83 -3.29 -0.60 -12.89
CA ILE A 83 -3.53 -1.67 -11.94
C ILE A 83 -3.70 -2.99 -12.70
N GLU A 84 -3.01 -4.02 -12.22
CA GLU A 84 -3.20 -5.41 -12.62
C GLU A 84 -3.55 -6.22 -11.38
N VAL A 85 -4.59 -7.05 -11.48
CA VAL A 85 -5.05 -7.92 -10.39
C VAL A 85 -5.17 -9.34 -10.90
N GLU A 86 -4.43 -10.27 -10.29
CA GLU A 86 -4.66 -11.71 -10.43
C GLU A 86 -5.75 -12.12 -9.44
N LEU A 87 -6.89 -12.59 -9.96
CA LEU A 87 -8.06 -12.86 -9.12
C LEU A 87 -7.86 -14.10 -8.25
N LEU A 88 -8.31 -13.99 -7.00
CA LEU A 88 -8.31 -15.06 -6.01
C LEU A 88 -9.73 -15.34 -5.53
N SER A 89 -9.99 -16.56 -5.09
CA SER A 89 -11.20 -16.92 -4.34
C SER A 89 -11.19 -16.22 -2.99
N GLU A 90 -12.30 -15.56 -2.64
CA GLU A 90 -12.50 -15.00 -1.30
C GLU A 90 -12.61 -16.10 -0.22
N MET A 91 -13.00 -17.32 -0.60
CA MET A 91 -13.01 -18.46 0.31
C MET A 91 -11.59 -18.93 0.61
N LYS A 92 -11.28 -19.18 1.89
CA LYS A 92 -10.01 -19.78 2.31
C LYS A 92 -10.01 -21.30 2.01
N PRO A 93 -8.91 -21.87 1.49
CA PRO A 93 -7.67 -21.19 1.06
C PRO A 93 -7.89 -20.34 -0.20
N HIS A 94 -7.28 -19.14 -0.24
CA HIS A 94 -7.41 -18.21 -1.35
C HIS A 94 -6.73 -18.77 -2.61
N GLU A 95 -7.48 -19.49 -3.43
CA GLU A 95 -7.00 -20.11 -4.67
C GLU A 95 -7.12 -19.16 -5.87
N HIS A 96 -6.24 -19.30 -6.86
CA HIS A 96 -6.36 -18.55 -8.10
C HIS A 96 -7.62 -18.92 -8.88
N ILE A 97 -8.28 -17.91 -9.44
CA ILE A 97 -9.39 -18.12 -10.38
C ILE A 97 -8.79 -18.31 -11.77
N TYR A 98 -9.22 -19.35 -12.49
CA TYR A 98 -8.70 -19.71 -13.81
C TYR A 98 -9.75 -19.48 -14.91
N GLN A 99 -9.26 -19.14 -16.09
CA GLN A 99 -10.04 -19.11 -17.33
C GLN A 99 -10.20 -20.53 -17.88
N TYR A 100 -11.09 -20.71 -18.87
CA TYR A 100 -11.34 -22.02 -19.50
C TYR A 100 -10.09 -22.63 -20.17
N ASP A 101 -9.15 -21.79 -20.60
CA ASP A 101 -7.88 -22.21 -21.21
C ASP A 101 -6.80 -22.61 -20.19
N GLY A 102 -7.11 -22.54 -18.88
CA GLY A 102 -6.18 -22.85 -17.79
C GLY A 102 -5.25 -21.69 -17.40
N SER A 103 -5.36 -20.52 -18.02
CA SER A 103 -4.64 -19.32 -17.59
C SER A 103 -5.28 -18.68 -16.36
N LYS A 104 -4.50 -17.94 -15.56
CA LYS A 104 -5.04 -17.18 -14.43
C LYS A 104 -5.95 -16.05 -14.93
N CYS A 105 -7.07 -15.84 -14.26
CA CYS A 105 -7.95 -14.70 -14.53
C CYS A 105 -7.28 -13.42 -14.02
N LYS A 106 -7.12 -12.44 -14.92
CA LYS A 106 -6.50 -11.16 -14.61
C LYS A 106 -7.41 -10.02 -15.03
N ILE A 107 -7.51 -9.01 -14.17
CA ILE A 107 -8.14 -7.73 -14.50
C ILE A 107 -7.05 -6.69 -14.60
N LYS A 108 -7.05 -5.95 -15.71
CA LYS A 108 -6.11 -4.86 -15.94
C LYS A 108 -6.86 -3.60 -16.31
N LYS A 109 -6.50 -2.50 -15.69
CA LYS A 109 -7.04 -1.18 -16.05
C LYS A 109 -5.95 -0.13 -15.97
N LYS A 110 -6.00 0.79 -16.93
CA LYS A 110 -5.07 1.90 -17.04
C LYS A 110 -5.86 3.19 -17.18
N TRP A 111 -5.40 4.21 -16.48
CA TRP A 111 -5.83 5.59 -16.63
C TRP A 111 -4.64 6.40 -17.13
N GLY A 112 -4.87 7.24 -18.14
CA GLY A 112 -3.86 8.12 -18.72
C GLY A 112 -3.04 7.52 -19.83
N SER A 113 -2.10 8.33 -20.31
CA SER A 113 -1.19 8.00 -21.38
C SER A 113 0.24 8.19 -20.88
N ASN A 114 1.11 7.22 -21.15
CA ASN A 114 2.56 7.28 -20.85
C ASN A 114 3.32 8.31 -21.73
N SER A 115 2.65 9.37 -22.17
CA SER A 115 3.17 10.33 -23.13
C SER A 115 4.16 11.32 -22.52
N SER A 116 4.23 11.44 -21.19
CA SER A 116 5.18 12.32 -20.51
C SER A 116 6.11 11.49 -19.61
N SER A 117 7.39 11.39 -19.98
CA SER A 117 8.41 10.63 -19.25
C SER A 117 8.99 11.38 -18.03
N GLU A 118 8.32 12.42 -17.54
CA GLU A 118 8.87 13.33 -16.54
C GLU A 118 8.47 12.98 -15.09
N GLY A 119 7.71 11.90 -14.88
CA GLY A 119 7.29 11.43 -13.56
C GLY A 119 8.17 10.33 -12.97
N TYR A 120 8.10 10.16 -11.64
CA TYR A 120 8.62 8.98 -10.96
C TYR A 120 7.57 7.87 -10.95
N ASN A 121 7.99 6.61 -11.13
CA ASN A 121 7.11 5.44 -11.11
C ASN A 121 7.07 4.85 -9.69
N TYR A 122 5.93 4.95 -9.04
CA TYR A 122 5.64 4.36 -7.74
C TYR A 122 4.99 3.00 -7.95
N GLU A 123 5.64 1.94 -7.49
CA GLU A 123 5.20 0.55 -7.67
C GLU A 123 4.80 -0.08 -6.34
N ILE A 124 3.60 -0.65 -6.29
CA ILE A 124 3.03 -1.29 -5.11
C ILE A 124 2.63 -2.72 -5.47
N PHE A 125 3.21 -3.68 -4.77
CA PHE A 125 2.79 -5.08 -4.79
C PHE A 125 2.04 -5.37 -3.49
N SER A 126 0.77 -5.78 -3.59
CA SER A 126 -0.13 -5.84 -2.44
C SER A 126 -1.33 -6.76 -2.75
N SER A 127 -2.13 -7.10 -1.75
CA SER A 127 -3.48 -7.62 -1.99
C SER A 127 -4.46 -6.46 -2.22
N ILE A 128 -5.54 -6.69 -2.94
CA ILE A 128 -6.63 -5.71 -3.11
C ILE A 128 -7.92 -6.31 -2.57
N ASP A 129 -8.74 -5.49 -1.91
CA ASP A 129 -10.02 -5.93 -1.33
C ASP A 129 -11.09 -6.21 -2.38
N TRP A 130 -11.15 -5.40 -3.43
CA TRP A 130 -12.13 -5.54 -4.51
C TRP A 130 -11.60 -5.05 -5.88
N PRO A 131 -11.60 -5.90 -6.92
CA PRO A 131 -11.90 -7.33 -6.89
C PRO A 131 -10.82 -8.09 -6.13
N PHE A 132 -11.18 -9.04 -5.26
CA PHE A 132 -10.22 -9.71 -4.38
C PHE A 132 -9.12 -10.44 -5.16
N GLY A 133 -7.86 -10.14 -4.82
CA GLY A 133 -6.73 -10.73 -5.53
C GLY A 133 -5.36 -10.19 -5.14
N SER A 134 -4.35 -10.76 -5.78
CA SER A 134 -2.98 -10.24 -5.75
C SER A 134 -2.88 -9.11 -6.78
N SER A 135 -2.33 -7.97 -6.39
CA SER A 135 -2.32 -6.76 -7.20
C SER A 135 -0.92 -6.20 -7.41
N PHE A 136 -0.74 -5.61 -8.59
CA PHE A 136 0.35 -4.71 -8.92
C PHE A 136 -0.26 -3.37 -9.32
N LEU A 137 0.12 -2.31 -8.62
CA LEU A 137 -0.29 -0.94 -8.89
C LEU A 137 0.95 -0.11 -9.23
N SER A 138 0.95 0.52 -10.40
CA SER A 138 1.96 1.45 -10.87
C SER A 138 1.34 2.83 -11.03
N ILE A 139 1.97 3.84 -10.45
CA ILE A 139 1.52 5.23 -10.50
C ILE A 139 2.68 6.08 -10.99
N ILE A 140 2.49 6.80 -12.09
CA ILE A 140 3.48 7.78 -12.57
C ILE A 140 3.01 9.16 -12.14
N ALA A 141 3.83 9.84 -11.33
CA ALA A 141 3.54 11.18 -10.83
C ALA A 141 4.81 12.04 -10.74
N SER A 142 4.70 13.33 -11.06
CA SER A 142 5.80 14.29 -10.99
C SER A 142 5.81 15.13 -9.72
N GLY A 143 4.65 15.22 -9.04
CA GLY A 143 4.46 15.96 -7.81
C GLY A 143 4.88 15.18 -6.57
N LYS A 144 4.47 15.69 -5.40
CA LYS A 144 4.78 15.12 -4.09
C LYS A 144 3.96 13.84 -3.86
N ALA A 145 4.59 12.84 -3.23
CA ALA A 145 3.88 11.72 -2.62
C ALA A 145 3.94 11.83 -1.09
N THR A 146 2.79 11.70 -0.43
CA THR A 146 2.66 11.84 1.04
C THR A 146 1.94 10.65 1.62
N LEU A 147 2.42 10.13 2.74
CA LEU A 147 1.79 9.06 3.52
C LEU A 147 1.20 9.64 4.81
N GLU A 148 -0.10 9.50 5.01
CA GLU A 148 -0.81 9.84 6.24
C GLU A 148 -0.99 8.61 7.13
N ILE A 149 -0.51 8.69 8.37
CA ILE A 149 -0.53 7.58 9.34
C ILE A 149 -0.91 8.04 10.76
N GLU A 150 -1.41 7.10 11.54
CA GLU A 150 -1.74 7.26 12.96
C GLU A 150 -0.69 6.52 13.82
N PRO A 151 0.18 7.24 14.56
CA PRO A 151 1.21 6.62 15.41
C PRO A 151 0.65 5.65 16.45
N GLU A 152 -0.60 5.85 16.87
CA GLU A 152 -1.30 4.97 17.81
C GLU A 152 -1.47 3.54 17.27
N ARG A 153 -1.30 3.35 15.96
CA ARG A 153 -1.41 2.05 15.26
C ARG A 153 -0.08 1.35 15.04
N PHE A 154 1.01 1.90 15.58
CA PHE A 154 2.35 1.36 15.38
C PHE A 154 2.56 0.14 16.26
N ILE A 155 2.87 -0.99 15.61
CA ILE A 155 3.20 -2.25 16.26
C ILE A 155 4.64 -2.60 15.92
N PRO A 156 5.51 -2.89 16.91
CA PRO A 156 6.83 -3.43 16.62
C PRO A 156 6.71 -4.65 15.70
N LEU A 157 7.50 -4.72 14.61
CA LEU A 157 7.31 -5.77 13.60
C LEU A 157 7.41 -7.19 14.21
N ASN A 158 8.29 -7.39 15.18
CA ASN A 158 8.40 -8.66 15.92
C ASN A 158 7.10 -9.03 16.68
N GLN A 159 6.40 -8.06 17.26
CA GLN A 159 5.12 -8.30 17.93
C GLN A 159 4.02 -8.63 16.93
N TYR A 160 4.03 -7.99 15.76
CA TYR A 160 3.12 -8.31 14.66
C TYR A 160 3.31 -9.76 14.21
N ILE A 161 4.55 -10.17 13.90
CA ILE A 161 4.87 -11.53 13.44
C ILE A 161 4.38 -12.60 14.43
N LEU A 162 4.50 -12.34 15.73
CA LEU A 162 4.05 -13.26 16.78
C LEU A 162 2.53 -13.28 16.97
N ASN A 163 1.80 -12.27 16.50
CA ASN A 163 0.36 -12.10 16.77
C ASN A 163 -0.40 -11.56 15.53
N THR A 164 -0.15 -12.13 14.35
CA THR A 164 -0.75 -11.64 13.09
C THR A 164 -2.27 -11.66 13.12
N SER A 165 -2.91 -12.59 13.83
CA SER A 165 -4.38 -12.64 13.99
C SER A 165 -4.96 -11.47 14.78
N LYS A 166 -4.16 -10.83 15.64
CA LYS A 166 -4.57 -9.70 16.47
C LYS A 166 -4.43 -8.37 15.75
N TYR A 167 -3.37 -8.22 14.96
CA TYR A 167 -2.95 -6.95 14.37
C TYR A 167 -3.14 -6.89 12.85
N GLY A 168 -3.24 -8.04 12.18
CA GLY A 168 -3.51 -8.12 10.75
C GLY A 168 -4.97 -7.81 10.41
N LEU A 169 -5.23 -7.57 9.12
CA LEU A 169 -6.59 -7.37 8.64
C LEU A 169 -7.36 -8.69 8.68
N ASN A 170 -8.38 -8.75 9.54
CA ASN A 170 -9.30 -9.87 9.57
C ASN A 170 -10.43 -9.63 8.56
N ILE A 171 -10.29 -10.18 7.35
CA ILE A 171 -11.31 -10.09 6.28
C ILE A 171 -12.52 -11.02 6.56
N ASN A 172 -12.53 -11.71 7.71
CA ASN A 172 -13.66 -12.53 8.16
C ASN A 172 -14.36 -11.81 9.32
N GLY A 173 -15.30 -10.92 9.00
CA GLY A 173 -16.01 -10.14 10.01
C GLY A 173 -17.15 -9.30 9.44
N ASP A 174 -18.11 -9.95 8.78
CA ASP A 174 -19.55 -9.65 8.82
C ASP A 174 -20.34 -10.96 8.65
#